data_AF-A0A5C7E4U2-F1
#
_entry.id   AF-A0A5C7E4U2-F1
#
_cell.length_a   1.000
_cell.length_b   1.000
_cell.length_c   1.000
_cell.angle_alpha   90.00
_cell.angle_beta   90.00
_cell.angle_gamma   90.00
#
_symmetry.space_group_name_H-M   'P 1'
#
loop_
_entity.id
_entity.type
_entity.pdbx_description
1 polymer ?
#
loop_
_entity_poly.entity_id
_entity_poly.type
_entity_poly.pdbx_seq_one_letter_code
_entity_poly.pdbx_strand_id
1 'polypeptide(L)'
;MFEEVEFNQFQNYNFDLIIDARSPREFKHSHIKNSKNYYALNDEEFKEIGTIYTKNKSLAKAKGASYICKNMSDHIKDIYDKYKIRSLVGIYCAKGGMRSKSLSLILSELGYKVVRLKGGYKGYRSYLSDFFKQKLNIKFYCLCGNTASGKSDLLNLLDNALNLEKLANHQGSSFGKIYGEQPSQKAFEDELFHFLKHYPYKTCFIEAESRQIGNLTLPLNLYQAMQDVEKIWCECSINLRIDRILKDYSKIKKEYFYHCVEKISPYISKDFKHNLLQNYENNDLKNCALMLFEYYDKVYKKPLKINHYINTDNLHQAKKYLINLQD
;
A
#
# COMPACT_ATOMS: atom_id res chain seq x y z
N MET A 1 -3.95 -3.49 -35.79
CA MET A 1 -4.46 -2.19 -35.27
C MET A 1 -4.89 -2.37 -33.83
N PHE A 2 -4.48 -1.49 -32.91
CA PHE A 2 -4.82 -1.58 -31.48
C PHE A 2 -5.73 -0.42 -31.08
N GLU A 3 -6.53 -0.62 -30.04
CA GLU A 3 -7.42 0.39 -29.48
C GLU A 3 -6.65 1.30 -28.50
N GLU A 4 -7.09 2.54 -28.33
CA GLU A 4 -6.54 3.47 -27.34
C GLU A 4 -7.66 4.15 -26.55
N VAL A 5 -7.62 4.02 -25.22
CA VAL A 5 -8.71 4.43 -24.33
C VAL A 5 -8.17 5.16 -23.09
N GLU A 6 -8.98 6.02 -22.49
CA GLU A 6 -8.68 6.64 -21.18
C GLU A 6 -8.82 5.62 -20.05
N PHE A 7 -8.27 5.91 -18.86
CA PHE A 7 -8.29 4.96 -17.75
C PHE A 7 -9.71 4.56 -17.30
N ASN A 8 -10.68 5.49 -17.40
CA ASN A 8 -12.06 5.23 -17.01
C ASN A 8 -12.70 4.09 -17.81
N GLN A 9 -12.32 3.93 -19.08
CA GLN A 9 -12.73 2.87 -19.98
C GLN A 9 -11.81 1.66 -19.82
N PHE A 10 -10.49 1.89 -19.76
CA PHE A 10 -9.47 0.85 -19.61
C PHE A 10 -9.78 -0.10 -18.44
N GLN A 11 -10.18 0.43 -17.29
CA GLN A 11 -10.48 -0.39 -16.10
C GLN A 11 -11.70 -1.31 -16.25
N ASN A 12 -12.55 -1.11 -17.25
CA ASN A 12 -13.76 -1.92 -17.47
C ASN A 12 -13.49 -3.16 -18.32
N TYR A 13 -12.28 -3.30 -18.88
CA TYR A 13 -11.88 -4.47 -19.63
C TYR A 13 -11.40 -5.58 -18.69
N ASN A 14 -11.83 -6.81 -18.97
CA ASN A 14 -11.32 -8.01 -18.31
C ASN A 14 -10.08 -8.51 -19.07
N PHE A 15 -8.94 -7.88 -18.82
CA PHE A 15 -7.68 -8.23 -19.48
C PHE A 15 -7.17 -9.61 -19.05
N ASP A 16 -6.72 -10.41 -20.02
CA ASP A 16 -5.95 -11.63 -19.75
C ASP A 16 -4.53 -11.26 -19.27
N LEU A 17 -4.00 -10.14 -19.77
CA LEU A 17 -2.68 -9.62 -19.43
C LEU A 17 -2.70 -8.09 -19.43
N ILE A 18 -2.17 -7.47 -18.38
CA ILE A 18 -1.84 -6.04 -18.38
C ILE A 18 -0.32 -5.89 -18.42
N ILE A 19 0.21 -5.21 -19.43
CA ILE A 19 1.64 -4.95 -19.62
C ILE A 19 2.00 -3.55 -19.13
N ASP A 20 2.94 -3.48 -18.20
CA ASP A 20 3.69 -2.27 -17.92
C ASP A 20 4.99 -2.24 -18.75
N ALA A 21 5.03 -1.38 -19.77
CA ALA A 21 6.17 -1.20 -20.65
C ALA A 21 7.23 -0.23 -20.10
N ARG A 22 7.09 0.24 -18.85
CA ARG A 22 8.12 1.03 -18.14
C ARG A 22 9.29 0.15 -17.70
N SER A 23 10.36 0.78 -17.24
CA SER A 23 11.53 0.03 -16.77
C SER A 23 11.24 -0.76 -15.47
N PRO A 24 12.02 -1.80 -15.15
CA PRO A 24 11.86 -2.56 -13.91
C PRO A 24 11.85 -1.72 -12.64
N ARG A 25 12.71 -0.68 -12.56
CA ARG A 25 12.70 0.27 -11.44
C ARG A 25 11.40 1.06 -11.34
N GLU A 26 10.86 1.55 -12.47
CA GLU A 26 9.59 2.28 -12.48
C GLU A 26 8.42 1.37 -12.05
N PHE A 27 8.42 0.11 -12.47
CA PHE A 27 7.42 -0.89 -12.09
C PHE A 27 7.48 -1.25 -10.61
N LYS A 28 8.69 -1.53 -10.08
CA LYS A 28 8.93 -1.84 -8.66
C LYS A 28 8.50 -0.68 -7.74
N HIS A 29 8.65 0.56 -8.18
CA HIS A 29 8.23 1.72 -7.40
C HIS A 29 6.71 1.75 -7.19
N SER A 30 5.92 1.51 -8.25
CA SER A 30 4.45 1.49 -8.22
C SER A 30 3.93 1.15 -9.62
N HIS A 31 2.87 0.37 -9.74
CA HIS A 31 2.28 -0.07 -11.01
C HIS A 31 0.77 -0.30 -10.89
N ILE A 32 0.06 -0.31 -12.01
CA ILE A 32 -1.36 -0.70 -12.04
C ILE A 32 -1.46 -2.15 -11.55
N LYS A 33 -2.40 -2.41 -10.64
CA LYS A 33 -2.58 -3.73 -10.03
C LYS A 33 -2.73 -4.83 -11.07
N ASN A 34 -2.16 -6.00 -10.79
CA ASN A 34 -2.14 -7.19 -11.65
C ASN A 34 -1.37 -7.01 -12.99
N SER A 35 -0.66 -5.89 -13.20
CA SER A 35 0.19 -5.75 -14.38
C SER A 35 1.51 -6.54 -14.25
N LYS A 36 2.02 -7.01 -15.39
CA LYS A 36 3.33 -7.65 -15.53
C LYS A 36 4.28 -6.72 -16.27
N ASN A 37 5.54 -6.71 -15.83
CA ASN A 37 6.56 -5.86 -16.43
C ASN A 37 7.23 -6.54 -17.63
N TYR A 38 6.62 -6.38 -18.81
CA TYR A 38 7.30 -6.63 -20.09
C TYR A 38 7.79 -5.27 -20.61
N TYR A 39 8.98 -4.88 -20.15
CA TYR A 39 9.50 -3.55 -20.34
C TYR A 39 9.91 -3.28 -21.79
N ALA A 40 9.70 -2.05 -22.26
CA ALA A 40 10.21 -1.63 -23.56
C ALA A 40 11.73 -1.40 -23.51
N LEU A 41 12.22 -0.84 -22.40
CA LEU A 41 13.62 -0.58 -22.12
C LEU A 41 13.89 -0.97 -20.67
N ASN A 42 15.00 -1.66 -20.41
CA ASN A 42 15.45 -1.90 -19.04
C ASN A 42 15.96 -0.59 -18.39
N ASP A 43 16.40 -0.64 -17.14
CA ASP A 43 16.79 0.56 -16.38
C ASP A 43 17.99 1.31 -17.00
N GLU A 44 19.00 0.58 -17.45
CA GLU A 44 20.21 1.18 -18.06
C GLU A 44 19.92 1.71 -19.47
N GLU A 45 19.19 0.94 -20.28
CA GLU A 45 18.74 1.37 -21.60
C GLU A 45 17.85 2.62 -21.52
N PHE A 46 16.94 2.67 -20.55
CA PHE A 46 16.08 3.84 -20.34
C PHE A 46 16.90 5.08 -19.97
N LYS A 47 17.90 4.93 -19.10
CA LYS A 47 18.81 6.01 -18.71
C LYS A 47 19.64 6.50 -19.90
N GLU A 48 20.18 5.57 -20.68
CA GLU A 48 20.97 5.89 -21.88
C GLU A 48 20.11 6.63 -22.91
N ILE A 49 18.96 6.06 -23.29
CA ILE A 49 18.06 6.66 -24.27
C ILE A 49 17.57 8.03 -23.79
N GLY A 50 17.28 8.19 -22.49
CA GLY A 50 16.95 9.50 -21.92
C GLY A 50 18.06 10.53 -22.12
N THR A 51 19.31 10.11 -21.93
CA THR A 51 20.50 10.97 -22.12
C THR A 51 20.73 11.34 -23.58
N ILE A 52 20.55 10.40 -24.51
CA ILE A 52 20.68 10.67 -25.95
C ILE A 52 19.52 11.55 -26.42
N TYR A 53 18.30 11.32 -25.95
CA TYR A 53 17.09 11.99 -26.42
C TYR A 53 17.13 13.52 -26.22
N THR A 54 17.75 13.98 -25.13
CA THR A 54 17.92 15.42 -24.88
C THR A 54 18.87 16.10 -25.86
N LYS A 55 19.82 15.34 -26.44
CA LYS A 55 20.83 15.83 -27.38
C LYS A 55 20.47 15.58 -28.84
N ASN A 56 20.00 14.38 -29.18
CA ASN A 56 19.66 13.95 -30.53
C ASN A 56 18.46 12.99 -30.52
N LYS A 57 17.28 13.53 -30.84
CA LYS A 57 16.01 12.78 -30.85
C LYS A 57 15.99 11.66 -31.90
N SER A 58 16.59 11.86 -33.07
CA SER A 58 16.56 10.85 -34.15
C SER A 58 17.39 9.63 -33.76
N LEU A 59 18.61 9.86 -33.26
CA LEU A 59 19.48 8.79 -32.78
C LEU A 59 18.85 8.05 -31.59
N ALA A 60 18.24 8.76 -30.64
CA ALA A 60 17.53 8.13 -29.52
C ALA A 60 16.36 7.25 -29.98
N LYS A 61 15.61 7.66 -31.01
CA LYS A 61 14.54 6.84 -31.59
C LYS A 61 15.09 5.59 -32.27
N ALA A 62 16.13 5.72 -33.09
CA ALA A 62 16.74 4.59 -33.79
C ALA A 62 17.32 3.57 -32.80
N LYS A 63 18.11 4.04 -31.83
CA LYS A 63 18.70 3.17 -30.79
C LYS A 63 17.64 2.59 -29.86
N GLY A 64 16.66 3.39 -29.46
CA GLY A 64 15.54 2.93 -28.64
C GLY A 64 14.70 1.86 -29.34
N ALA A 65 14.45 1.99 -30.64
CA ALA A 65 13.75 0.97 -31.42
C ALA A 65 14.53 -0.36 -31.44
N SER A 66 15.85 -0.31 -31.60
CA SER A 66 16.71 -1.51 -31.54
C SER A 66 16.58 -2.24 -30.19
N TYR A 67 16.68 -1.51 -29.07
CA TYR A 67 16.49 -2.10 -27.74
C TYR A 67 15.10 -2.67 -27.54
N ILE A 68 14.06 -1.96 -27.97
CA ILE A 68 12.67 -2.43 -27.86
C ILE A 68 12.48 -3.73 -28.63
N CYS A 69 12.99 -3.84 -29.85
CA CYS A 69 12.90 -5.08 -30.64
C CYS A 69 13.62 -6.23 -29.94
N LYS A 70 14.81 -5.99 -29.38
CA LYS A 70 15.56 -7.00 -28.62
C LYS A 70 14.79 -7.47 -27.39
N ASN A 71 14.35 -6.54 -26.54
CA ASN A 71 13.60 -6.88 -25.32
C ASN A 71 12.28 -7.59 -25.65
N MET A 72 11.58 -7.14 -26.69
CA MET A 72 10.34 -7.80 -27.12
C MET A 72 10.59 -9.20 -27.66
N SER A 73 11.72 -9.45 -28.33
CA SER A 73 12.12 -10.80 -28.78
C SER A 73 12.28 -11.78 -27.61
N ASP A 74 12.68 -11.30 -26.44
CA ASP A 74 12.78 -12.14 -25.25
C ASP A 74 11.41 -12.29 -24.57
N HIS A 75 10.69 -11.19 -24.39
CA HIS A 75 9.37 -11.19 -23.76
C HIS A 75 8.33 -11.98 -24.54
N ILE A 76 8.37 -11.98 -25.88
CA ILE A 76 7.34 -12.62 -26.69
C ILE A 76 7.29 -14.13 -26.50
N LYS A 77 8.42 -14.78 -26.19
CA LYS A 77 8.47 -16.21 -25.91
C LYS A 77 7.60 -16.56 -24.70
N ASP A 78 7.75 -15.78 -23.63
CA ASP A 78 6.96 -15.94 -22.41
C ASP A 78 5.49 -15.60 -22.60
N ILE A 79 5.19 -14.53 -23.36
CA ILE A 79 3.82 -14.11 -23.64
C ILE A 79 3.11 -15.17 -24.49
N TYR A 80 3.76 -15.68 -25.54
CA TYR A 80 3.19 -16.69 -26.44
C TYR A 80 2.94 -18.03 -25.76
N ASP A 81 3.82 -18.43 -24.85
CA ASP A 81 3.64 -19.67 -24.07
C ASP A 81 2.45 -19.57 -23.09
N LYS A 82 2.25 -18.40 -22.48
CA LYS A 82 1.27 -18.21 -21.40
C LYS A 82 -0.11 -17.73 -21.86
N TYR A 83 -0.19 -17.04 -22.98
CA TYR A 83 -1.43 -16.40 -23.44
C TYR A 83 -1.75 -16.80 -24.86
N LYS A 84 -3.00 -17.21 -25.09
CA LYS A 84 -3.46 -17.64 -26.41
C LYS A 84 -3.51 -16.44 -27.36
N ILE A 85 -3.28 -16.67 -28.64
CA ILE A 85 -3.59 -15.68 -29.66
C ILE A 85 -5.07 -15.27 -29.53
N ARG A 86 -5.36 -13.98 -29.76
CA ARG A 86 -6.61 -13.28 -29.46
C ARG A 86 -6.89 -12.97 -27.99
N SER A 87 -6.01 -13.33 -27.06
CA SER A 87 -6.09 -12.83 -25.67
C SER A 87 -6.11 -11.30 -25.66
N LEU A 88 -6.87 -10.76 -24.70
CA LEU A 88 -7.07 -9.34 -24.50
C LEU A 88 -5.94 -8.77 -23.64
N VAL A 89 -5.11 -7.93 -24.23
CA VAL A 89 -3.90 -7.36 -23.63
C VAL A 89 -4.07 -5.87 -23.41
N GLY A 90 -4.04 -5.45 -22.16
CA GLY A 90 -3.94 -4.05 -21.77
C GLY A 90 -2.48 -3.64 -21.75
N ILE A 91 -2.11 -2.45 -22.25
CA ILE A 91 -0.72 -2.00 -22.21
C ILE A 91 -0.57 -0.51 -21.93
N TYR A 92 0.40 -0.17 -21.09
CA TYR A 92 0.73 1.21 -20.76
C TYR A 92 2.23 1.43 -20.63
N CYS A 93 2.63 2.70 -20.67
CA CYS A 93 3.97 3.15 -20.26
C CYS A 93 3.80 4.42 -19.42
N ALA A 94 4.87 5.17 -19.12
CA ALA A 94 4.75 6.33 -18.23
C ALA A 94 3.73 7.39 -18.68
N LYS A 95 3.65 7.68 -19.98
CA LYS A 95 2.82 8.76 -20.54
C LYS A 95 1.99 8.36 -21.77
N GLY A 96 1.89 7.06 -22.07
CA GLY A 96 1.24 6.61 -23.31
C GLY A 96 2.04 7.00 -24.57
N GLY A 97 3.37 7.00 -24.49
CA GLY A 97 4.26 7.35 -25.60
C GLY A 97 4.77 6.15 -26.42
N MET A 98 5.93 6.31 -27.04
CA MET A 98 6.53 5.32 -27.96
C MET A 98 6.75 3.94 -27.34
N ARG A 99 7.12 3.86 -26.06
CA ARG A 99 7.38 2.57 -25.37
C ARG A 99 6.20 1.61 -25.45
N SER A 100 5.01 2.05 -25.00
CA SER A 100 3.81 1.20 -25.10
C SER A 100 3.32 1.06 -26.55
N LYS A 101 3.45 2.12 -27.36
CA LYS A 101 3.04 2.07 -28.78
C LYS A 101 3.79 1.00 -29.57
N SER A 102 5.11 0.91 -29.42
CA SER A 102 5.94 -0.06 -30.14
C SER A 102 5.60 -1.50 -29.78
N LEU A 103 5.45 -1.81 -28.48
CA LEU A 103 5.04 -3.14 -28.06
C LEU A 103 3.60 -3.47 -28.50
N SER A 104 2.70 -2.48 -28.48
CA SER A 104 1.32 -2.63 -28.96
C SER A 104 1.26 -3.03 -30.43
N LEU A 105 2.11 -2.43 -31.28
CA LEU A 105 2.20 -2.76 -32.69
C LEU A 105 2.57 -4.25 -32.87
N ILE A 106 3.69 -4.67 -32.27
CA ILE A 106 4.19 -6.06 -32.39
C ILE A 106 3.13 -7.05 -31.91
N LEU A 107 2.53 -6.83 -30.73
CA LEU A 107 1.51 -7.71 -30.20
C LEU A 107 0.25 -7.76 -31.09
N SER A 108 -0.16 -6.61 -31.66
CA SER A 108 -1.32 -6.58 -32.55
C SER A 108 -1.07 -7.31 -33.87
N GLU A 109 0.15 -7.24 -34.43
CA GLU A 109 0.52 -7.98 -35.64
C GLU A 109 0.57 -9.51 -35.40
N LEU A 110 0.89 -9.93 -34.18
CA LEU A 110 0.84 -11.34 -33.78
C LEU A 110 -0.59 -11.86 -33.50
N GLY A 111 -1.60 -10.97 -33.56
CA GLY A 111 -3.01 -11.35 -33.41
C GLY A 111 -3.57 -11.26 -31.98
N TYR A 112 -2.87 -10.61 -31.04
CA TYR A 112 -3.46 -10.26 -29.74
C TYR A 112 -4.43 -9.08 -29.88
N LYS A 113 -5.48 -9.07 -29.04
CA LYS A 113 -6.39 -7.93 -28.96
C LYS A 113 -5.80 -6.89 -28.01
N VAL A 114 -5.19 -5.85 -28.55
CA VAL A 114 -4.44 -4.88 -27.74
C VAL A 114 -5.27 -3.62 -27.47
N VAL A 115 -5.36 -3.25 -26.20
CA VAL A 115 -5.94 -1.98 -25.72
C VAL A 115 -4.84 -1.20 -25.01
N ARG A 116 -4.56 0.00 -25.50
CA ARG A 116 -3.50 0.86 -24.99
C ARG A 116 -4.07 1.94 -24.09
N LEU A 117 -3.50 2.11 -22.90
CA LEU A 117 -3.89 3.17 -21.98
C LEU A 117 -3.36 4.53 -22.48
N LYS A 118 -4.27 5.39 -22.89
CA LYS A 118 -4.01 6.79 -23.21
C LYS A 118 -3.52 7.53 -21.97
N GLY A 119 -2.53 8.40 -22.14
CA GLY A 119 -1.85 9.09 -21.03
C GLY A 119 -1.00 8.17 -20.13
N GLY A 120 -1.06 6.85 -20.31
CA GLY A 120 -0.26 5.87 -19.59
C GLY A 120 -0.44 5.92 -18.07
N TYR A 121 0.62 5.55 -17.34
CA TYR A 121 0.63 5.57 -15.88
C TYR A 121 0.32 6.96 -15.32
N LYS A 122 0.77 8.04 -15.99
CA LYS A 122 0.42 9.43 -15.59
C LYS A 122 -1.10 9.66 -15.66
N GLY A 123 -1.76 9.21 -16.73
CA GLY A 123 -3.21 9.31 -16.87
C GLY A 123 -3.94 8.56 -15.76
N TYR A 124 -3.52 7.32 -15.48
CA TYR A 124 -3.99 6.54 -14.33
C TYR A 124 -3.81 7.27 -12.99
N ARG A 125 -2.64 7.88 -12.74
CA ARG A 125 -2.40 8.65 -11.51
C ARG A 125 -3.27 9.89 -11.40
N SER A 126 -3.57 10.56 -12.51
CA SER A 126 -4.51 11.68 -12.53
C SER A 126 -5.90 11.20 -12.11
N TYR A 127 -6.35 10.08 -12.66
CA TYR A 127 -7.64 9.48 -12.31
C TYR A 127 -7.73 9.13 -10.82
N LEU A 128 -6.69 8.52 -10.24
CA LEU A 128 -6.62 8.24 -8.80
C LEU A 128 -6.69 9.51 -7.96
N SER A 129 -5.96 10.56 -8.35
CA SER A 129 -6.00 11.84 -7.65
C SER A 129 -7.41 12.42 -7.64
N ASP A 130 -8.13 12.33 -8.76
CA ASP A 130 -9.50 12.83 -8.85
C ASP A 130 -10.51 11.93 -8.12
N PHE A 131 -10.30 10.62 -8.08
CA PHE A 131 -11.08 9.70 -7.26
C PHE A 131 -10.98 10.07 -5.78
N PHE A 132 -9.78 10.33 -5.26
CA PHE A 132 -9.57 10.67 -3.85
C PHE A 132 -10.07 12.08 -3.45
N LYS A 133 -10.38 12.95 -4.42
CA LYS A 133 -11.05 14.24 -4.17
C LYS A 133 -12.57 14.11 -4.04
N GLN A 134 -13.14 12.96 -4.39
CA GLN A 134 -14.57 12.73 -4.24
C GLN A 134 -14.90 12.36 -2.79
N LYS A 135 -16.15 12.58 -2.39
CA LYS A 135 -16.65 12.11 -1.09
C LYS A 135 -16.88 10.59 -1.18
N LEU A 136 -16.33 9.84 -0.24
CA LEU A 136 -16.60 8.41 -0.14
C LEU A 136 -18.02 8.21 0.41
N ASN A 137 -18.82 7.40 -0.28
CA ASN A 137 -20.15 7.01 0.18
C ASN A 137 -20.08 5.74 1.05
N ILE A 138 -19.22 5.77 2.07
CA ILE A 138 -18.98 4.68 3.01
C ILE A 138 -19.11 5.26 4.43
N LYS A 139 -19.93 4.64 5.27
CA LYS A 139 -20.01 4.95 6.70
C LYS A 139 -18.87 4.23 7.41
N PHE A 140 -17.89 4.97 7.92
CA PHE A 140 -16.80 4.36 8.69
C PHE A 140 -17.18 4.16 10.16
N TYR A 141 -16.60 3.13 10.77
CA TYR A 141 -16.58 2.87 12.21
C TYR A 141 -15.11 2.74 12.62
N CYS A 142 -14.64 3.66 13.45
CA CYS A 142 -13.22 3.73 13.80
C CYS A 142 -12.95 2.89 15.05
N LEU A 143 -12.09 1.88 14.91
CA LEU A 143 -11.55 1.15 16.05
C LEU A 143 -10.43 1.97 16.70
N CYS A 144 -10.63 2.32 17.96
CA CYS A 144 -9.69 3.04 18.82
C CYS A 144 -9.22 2.12 19.95
N GLY A 145 -8.07 2.42 20.53
CA GLY A 145 -7.55 1.65 21.67
C GLY A 145 -6.05 1.70 21.73
N ASN A 146 -5.51 1.27 22.86
CA ASN A 146 -4.08 1.35 23.14
C ASN A 146 -3.24 0.41 22.23
N THR A 147 -1.92 0.55 22.28
CA THR A 147 -1.00 -0.33 21.55
C THR A 147 -1.24 -1.79 21.94
N ALA A 148 -1.23 -2.70 20.96
CA ALA A 148 -1.49 -4.13 21.14
C ALA A 148 -2.89 -4.48 21.70
N SER A 149 -3.88 -3.59 21.58
CA SER A 149 -5.28 -3.85 21.98
C SER A 149 -6.08 -4.71 21.00
N GLY A 150 -5.43 -5.45 20.08
CA GLY A 150 -6.13 -6.38 19.18
C GLY A 150 -6.95 -5.77 18.04
N LYS A 151 -6.79 -4.46 17.75
CA LYS A 151 -7.52 -3.79 16.64
C LYS A 151 -7.24 -4.44 15.29
N SER A 152 -5.97 -4.56 14.94
CA SER A 152 -5.53 -5.11 13.65
C SER A 152 -5.93 -6.58 13.52
N ASP A 153 -5.88 -7.35 14.63
CA ASP A 153 -6.41 -8.72 14.69
C ASP A 153 -7.92 -8.77 14.41
N LEU A 154 -8.68 -7.88 15.05
CA LEU A 154 -10.13 -7.80 14.88
C LEU A 154 -10.53 -7.39 13.46
N LEU A 155 -9.82 -6.44 12.86
CA LEU A 155 -10.06 -6.02 11.47
C LEU A 155 -9.80 -7.15 10.47
N ASN A 156 -8.78 -7.98 10.70
CA ASN A 156 -8.53 -9.15 9.86
C ASN A 156 -9.65 -10.20 9.93
N LEU A 157 -10.50 -10.18 10.97
CA LEU A 157 -11.64 -11.08 11.10
C LEU A 157 -12.93 -10.55 10.46
N LEU A 158 -12.95 -9.29 10.01
CA LEU A 158 -14.14 -8.63 9.46
C LEU A 158 -14.06 -8.55 7.94
N ASP A 159 -15.15 -8.92 7.26
CA ASP A 159 -15.21 -8.90 5.80
C ASP A 159 -15.30 -7.47 5.24
N ASN A 160 -15.76 -6.53 6.07
CA ASN A 160 -15.94 -5.12 5.74
C ASN A 160 -14.97 -4.23 6.53
N ALA A 161 -13.70 -4.58 6.55
CA ALA A 161 -12.65 -3.79 7.19
C ALA A 161 -11.59 -3.28 6.22
N LEU A 162 -11.15 -2.04 6.42
CA LEU A 162 -9.96 -1.46 5.81
C LEU A 162 -8.85 -1.43 6.87
N ASN A 163 -7.83 -2.27 6.69
CA ASN A 163 -6.65 -2.27 7.54
C ASN A 163 -5.55 -1.39 6.93
N LEU A 164 -5.43 -0.15 7.42
CA LEU A 164 -4.49 0.83 6.87
C LEU A 164 -3.04 0.48 7.21
N GLU A 165 -2.77 -0.05 8.41
CA GLU A 165 -1.42 -0.46 8.82
C GLU A 165 -0.87 -1.58 7.93
N LYS A 166 -1.72 -2.53 7.54
CA LYS A 166 -1.40 -3.64 6.63
C LYS A 166 -1.11 -3.14 5.22
N LEU A 167 -1.93 -2.21 4.71
CA LEU A 167 -1.65 -1.56 3.41
C LEU A 167 -0.36 -0.73 3.45
N ALA A 168 -0.07 -0.08 4.59
CA ALA A 168 1.11 0.73 4.81
C ALA A 168 2.37 -0.10 5.13
N ASN A 169 2.22 -1.40 5.39
CA ASN A 169 3.24 -2.26 5.99
C ASN A 169 3.90 -1.63 7.23
N HIS A 170 3.10 -1.01 8.11
CA HIS A 170 3.60 -0.19 9.22
C HIS A 170 2.58 -0.02 10.37
N GLN A 171 2.98 -0.26 11.62
CA GLN A 171 2.10 -0.17 12.82
C GLN A 171 1.92 1.26 13.40
N GLY A 172 1.89 2.30 12.56
CA GLY A 172 1.63 3.69 13.02
C GLY A 172 2.53 4.28 14.13
N SER A 173 3.64 3.64 14.52
CA SER A 173 4.48 4.01 15.68
C SER A 173 5.97 4.12 15.34
N SER A 174 6.81 4.61 16.27
CA SER A 174 8.27 4.65 16.05
C SER A 174 8.89 3.28 15.85
N PHE A 175 8.25 2.24 16.38
CA PHE A 175 8.63 0.84 16.18
C PHE A 175 7.93 0.23 14.96
N GLY A 176 7.05 0.96 14.26
CA GLY A 176 6.10 0.41 13.30
C GLY A 176 6.68 -0.22 12.03
N LYS A 177 7.97 -0.01 11.71
CA LYS A 177 8.68 -0.68 10.60
C LYS A 177 9.03 -2.16 10.85
N ILE A 178 8.46 -2.80 11.88
CA ILE A 178 8.67 -4.23 12.19
C ILE A 178 8.29 -5.15 11.01
N TYR A 179 7.31 -4.77 10.19
CA TYR A 179 6.87 -5.58 9.05
C TYR A 179 7.70 -5.40 7.77
N GLY A 180 8.76 -4.59 7.81
CA GLY A 180 9.67 -4.35 6.69
C GLY A 180 9.51 -2.97 6.07
N GLU A 181 9.90 -2.86 4.79
CA GLU A 181 9.83 -1.58 4.08
C GLU A 181 8.39 -1.21 3.73
N GLN A 182 8.06 0.08 3.87
CA GLN A 182 6.79 0.61 3.43
C GLN A 182 6.73 0.65 1.90
N PRO A 183 5.54 0.51 1.29
CA PRO A 183 5.37 0.82 -0.13
C PRO A 183 5.70 2.30 -0.40
N SER A 184 5.92 2.63 -1.67
CA SER A 184 5.93 4.05 -2.06
C SER A 184 4.55 4.67 -1.85
N GLN A 185 4.48 5.99 -1.69
CA GLN A 185 3.20 6.72 -1.64
C GLN A 185 2.26 6.35 -2.80
N LYS A 186 2.83 6.15 -3.99
CA LYS A 186 2.05 5.78 -5.18
C LYS A 186 1.48 4.37 -5.06
N ALA A 187 2.30 3.39 -4.67
CA ALA A 187 1.88 2.01 -4.51
C ALA A 187 0.84 1.85 -3.37
N PHE A 188 0.98 2.61 -2.28
CA PHE A 188 -0.03 2.68 -1.23
C PHE A 188 -1.37 3.20 -1.77
N GLU A 189 -1.35 4.31 -2.50
CA GLU A 189 -2.55 4.88 -3.12
C GLU A 189 -3.17 3.95 -4.18
N ASP A 190 -2.35 3.14 -4.88
CA ASP A 190 -2.83 2.13 -5.84
C ASP A 190 -3.65 1.04 -5.16
N GLU A 191 -3.12 0.45 -4.09
CA GLU A 191 -3.82 -0.58 -3.33
C GLU A 191 -5.06 -0.03 -2.62
N LEU A 192 -4.97 1.18 -2.06
CA LEU A 192 -6.10 1.86 -1.45
C LEU A 192 -7.21 2.15 -2.45
N PHE A 193 -6.87 2.65 -3.64
CA PHE A 193 -7.83 2.86 -4.72
C PHE A 193 -8.51 1.55 -5.11
N HIS A 194 -7.71 0.50 -5.32
CA HIS A 194 -8.25 -0.81 -5.70
C HIS A 194 -9.21 -1.36 -4.64
N PHE A 195 -8.85 -1.25 -3.35
CA PHE A 195 -9.71 -1.66 -2.25
C PHE A 195 -11.04 -0.88 -2.27
N LEU A 196 -10.99 0.45 -2.26
CA LEU A 196 -12.17 1.30 -2.17
C LEU A 196 -13.08 1.17 -3.41
N LYS A 197 -12.49 0.99 -4.59
CA LYS A 197 -13.24 0.87 -5.85
C LYS A 197 -14.07 -0.41 -5.92
N HIS A 198 -13.58 -1.50 -5.37
CA HIS A 198 -14.26 -2.80 -5.35
C HIS A 198 -14.94 -3.11 -4.03
N TYR A 199 -15.01 -2.13 -3.12
CA TYR A 199 -15.59 -2.30 -1.81
C TYR A 199 -17.12 -2.48 -1.91
N PRO A 200 -17.68 -3.64 -1.55
CA PRO A 200 -19.08 -3.93 -1.83
C PRO A 200 -20.04 -3.48 -0.71
N TYR A 201 -19.51 -2.99 0.41
CA TYR A 201 -20.29 -2.67 1.61
C TYR A 201 -20.55 -1.16 1.75
N LYS A 202 -21.64 -0.81 2.45
CA LYS A 202 -21.95 0.58 2.81
C LYS A 202 -21.24 1.05 4.08
N THR A 203 -20.81 0.10 4.91
CA THR A 203 -20.16 0.32 6.20
C THR A 203 -18.75 -0.24 6.17
N CYS A 204 -17.80 0.41 6.86
CA CYS A 204 -16.41 -0.02 6.91
C CYS A 204 -15.78 0.17 8.28
N PHE A 205 -15.22 -0.89 8.87
CA PHE A 205 -14.37 -0.77 10.04
C PHE A 205 -12.95 -0.38 9.65
N ILE A 206 -12.34 0.54 10.39
CA ILE A 206 -11.01 1.06 10.09
C ILE A 206 -10.25 1.40 11.37
N GLU A 207 -8.92 1.31 11.38
CA GLU A 207 -8.13 1.82 12.51
C GLU A 207 -8.21 3.35 12.59
N ALA A 208 -8.27 3.88 13.82
CA ALA A 208 -8.14 5.31 14.08
C ALA A 208 -6.69 5.79 13.94
N GLU A 209 -6.20 5.85 12.69
CA GLU A 209 -4.87 6.35 12.38
C GLU A 209 -4.82 7.87 12.21
N SER A 210 -3.62 8.43 12.43
CA SER A 210 -3.34 9.81 12.03
C SER A 210 -3.34 9.93 10.50
N ARG A 211 -3.32 11.16 9.97
CA ARG A 211 -3.19 11.34 8.51
C ARG A 211 -1.86 10.77 7.97
N GLN A 212 -0.84 10.62 8.82
CA GLN A 212 0.44 10.03 8.45
C GLN A 212 0.60 8.63 9.08
N ILE A 213 1.03 7.67 8.26
CA ILE A 213 1.37 6.31 8.70
C ILE A 213 2.81 6.05 8.27
N GLY A 214 3.76 6.28 9.18
CA GLY A 214 5.18 6.34 8.84
C GLY A 214 5.42 7.47 7.81
N ASN A 215 5.95 7.10 6.64
CA ASN A 215 6.21 8.05 5.55
C ASN A 215 5.01 8.25 4.60
N LEU A 216 3.91 7.52 4.80
CA LEU A 216 2.74 7.56 3.94
C LEU A 216 1.74 8.59 4.43
N THR A 217 1.09 9.29 3.50
CA THR A 217 0.04 10.26 3.80
C THR A 217 -1.30 9.77 3.26
N LEU A 218 -2.31 9.71 4.14
CA LEU A 218 -3.67 9.39 3.74
C LEU A 218 -4.28 10.50 2.88
N PRO A 219 -5.07 10.15 1.85
CA PRO A 219 -5.88 11.11 1.12
C PRO A 219 -6.77 11.93 2.04
N LEU A 220 -6.86 13.23 1.79
CA LEU A 220 -7.51 14.18 2.71
C LEU A 220 -8.97 13.81 3.01
N ASN A 221 -9.76 13.50 1.97
CA ASN A 221 -11.17 13.16 2.13
C ASN A 221 -11.39 11.84 2.88
N LEU A 222 -10.49 10.85 2.69
CA LEU A 222 -10.54 9.62 3.47
C LEU A 222 -10.25 9.92 4.94
N TYR A 223 -9.18 10.67 5.22
CA TYR A 223 -8.82 11.07 6.58
C TYR A 223 -9.96 11.85 7.26
N GLN A 224 -10.57 12.82 6.57
CA GLN A 224 -11.71 13.57 7.07
C GLN A 224 -12.92 12.67 7.33
N ALA A 225 -13.20 11.72 6.44
CA ALA A 225 -14.27 10.74 6.63
C ALA A 225 -14.02 9.81 7.84
N MET A 226 -12.81 9.73 8.38
CA MET A 226 -12.48 8.96 9.59
C MET A 226 -12.57 9.79 10.89
N GLN A 227 -12.68 11.13 10.83
CA GLN A 227 -12.61 11.97 12.04
C GLN A 227 -13.94 12.03 12.79
N ASP A 228 -15.04 12.23 12.06
CA ASP A 228 -16.38 12.49 12.60
C ASP A 228 -17.29 11.25 12.48
N VAL A 229 -16.77 10.11 12.93
CA VAL A 229 -17.48 8.83 12.88
C VAL A 229 -17.61 8.20 14.25
N GLU A 230 -18.42 7.15 14.32
CA GLU A 230 -18.58 6.38 15.55
C GLU A 230 -17.26 5.72 15.94
N LYS A 231 -16.82 6.01 17.17
CA LYS A 231 -15.56 5.51 17.73
C LYS A 231 -15.84 4.34 18.66
N ILE A 232 -15.16 3.25 18.42
CA ILE A 232 -15.31 1.99 19.15
C ILE A 232 -14.00 1.74 19.90
N TRP A 233 -14.06 1.79 21.22
CA TRP A 233 -12.90 1.58 22.07
C TRP A 233 -12.69 0.09 22.35
N CYS A 234 -11.56 -0.41 21.88
CA CYS A 234 -11.09 -1.77 22.09
C CYS A 234 -10.33 -1.89 23.41
N GLU A 235 -10.99 -2.45 24.42
CA GLU A 235 -10.38 -2.76 25.72
C GLU A 235 -9.67 -4.11 25.65
N CYS A 236 -8.49 -4.18 26.26
CA CYS A 236 -7.72 -5.41 26.34
C CYS A 236 -6.94 -5.45 27.65
N SER A 237 -6.93 -6.62 28.30
CA SER A 237 -6.12 -6.84 29.49
C SER A 237 -4.63 -6.68 29.20
N ILE A 238 -3.89 -6.19 30.19
CA ILE A 238 -2.46 -5.93 30.06
C ILE A 238 -1.67 -7.19 29.67
N ASN A 239 -2.05 -8.36 30.21
CA ASN A 239 -1.39 -9.63 29.90
C ASN A 239 -1.51 -9.98 28.41
N LEU A 240 -2.71 -9.86 27.83
CA LEU A 240 -2.89 -10.13 26.41
C LEU A 240 -2.23 -9.09 25.50
N ARG A 241 -2.17 -7.82 25.94
CA ARG A 241 -1.38 -6.79 25.22
C ARG A 241 0.10 -7.17 25.18
N ILE A 242 0.66 -7.63 26.30
CA ILE A 242 2.05 -8.13 26.37
C ILE A 242 2.22 -9.32 25.42
N ASP A 243 1.35 -10.34 25.50
CA ASP A 243 1.46 -11.53 24.65
C ASP A 243 1.40 -11.20 23.15
N ARG A 244 0.57 -10.21 22.77
CA ARG A 244 0.48 -9.73 21.39
C ARG A 244 1.77 -9.03 20.96
N ILE A 245 2.27 -8.06 21.73
CA ILE A 245 3.45 -7.27 21.31
C ILE A 245 4.73 -8.10 21.33
N LEU A 246 4.85 -9.10 22.21
CA LEU A 246 6.02 -9.98 22.27
C LEU A 246 6.17 -10.85 21.00
N LYS A 247 5.08 -11.16 20.29
CA LYS A 247 5.14 -11.85 18.98
C LYS A 247 5.87 -11.03 17.92
N ASP A 248 5.83 -9.71 18.06
CA ASP A 248 6.51 -8.77 17.16
C ASP A 248 7.92 -8.45 17.68
N TYR A 249 8.05 -8.14 18.98
CA TYR A 249 9.32 -7.71 19.57
C TYR A 249 10.39 -8.80 19.59
N SER A 250 10.00 -10.07 19.74
CA SER A 250 10.92 -11.21 19.67
C SER A 250 11.66 -11.32 18.34
N LYS A 251 11.16 -10.68 17.27
CA LYS A 251 11.76 -10.69 15.93
C LYS A 251 12.60 -9.45 15.64
N ILE A 252 12.60 -8.46 16.55
CA ILE A 252 13.31 -7.21 16.35
C ILE A 252 14.81 -7.43 16.53
N LYS A 253 15.58 -6.99 15.53
CA LYS A 253 17.04 -6.92 15.63
C LYS A 253 17.46 -5.83 16.62
N LYS A 254 18.53 -6.09 17.38
CA LYS A 254 19.09 -5.17 18.36
C LYS A 254 19.30 -3.77 17.81
N GLU A 255 19.93 -3.65 16.65
CA GLU A 255 20.24 -2.34 16.04
C GLU A 255 18.96 -1.52 15.76
N TYR A 256 17.90 -2.21 15.34
CA TYR A 256 16.61 -1.57 15.07
C TYR A 256 15.92 -1.15 16.37
N PHE A 257 15.97 -1.97 17.43
CA PHE A 257 15.43 -1.60 18.74
C PHE A 257 16.06 -0.32 19.26
N TYR A 258 17.39 -0.26 19.28
CA TYR A 258 18.15 0.91 19.74
C TYR A 258 17.81 2.15 18.91
N HIS A 259 17.77 2.02 17.57
CA HIS A 259 17.36 3.10 16.70
C HIS A 259 15.95 3.64 17.01
N CYS A 260 14.99 2.74 17.33
CA CYS A 260 13.65 3.16 17.72
C CYS A 260 13.61 3.86 19.07
N VAL A 261 14.40 3.41 20.05
CA VAL A 261 14.56 4.08 21.35
C VAL A 261 15.15 5.48 21.18
N GLU A 262 16.13 5.65 20.28
CA GLU A 262 16.69 6.98 19.98
C GLU A 262 15.63 7.93 19.42
N LYS A 263 14.72 7.47 18.56
CA LYS A 263 13.63 8.31 18.02
C LYS A 263 12.70 8.86 19.09
N ILE A 264 12.42 8.07 20.14
CA ILE A 264 11.55 8.50 21.23
C ILE A 264 12.31 9.23 22.35
N SER A 265 13.65 9.19 22.34
CA SER A 265 14.50 9.81 23.36
C SER A 265 14.21 11.28 23.67
N PRO A 266 13.79 12.15 22.71
CA PRO A 266 13.41 13.53 23.02
C PRO A 266 12.15 13.67 23.89
N TYR A 267 11.35 12.60 24.01
CA TYR A 267 10.04 12.59 24.67
C TYR A 267 10.01 11.73 25.95
N ILE A 268 11.13 11.12 26.33
CA ILE A 268 11.27 10.27 27.52
C ILE A 268 12.41 10.76 28.41
N SER A 269 12.38 10.42 29.71
CA SER A 269 13.48 10.76 30.61
C SER A 269 14.74 9.93 30.34
N LYS A 270 15.90 10.43 30.77
CA LYS A 270 17.17 9.69 30.69
C LYS A 270 17.10 8.35 31.44
N ASP A 271 16.46 8.34 32.61
CA ASP A 271 16.29 7.12 33.42
C ASP A 271 15.37 6.11 32.73
N PHE A 272 14.27 6.57 32.12
CA PHE A 272 13.39 5.68 31.34
C PHE A 272 14.17 5.05 30.18
N LYS A 273 14.94 5.85 29.43
CA LYS A 273 15.78 5.34 28.33
C LYS A 273 16.80 4.31 28.83
N HIS A 274 17.51 4.63 29.91
CA HIS A 274 18.52 3.73 30.50
C HIS A 274 17.89 2.40 30.91
N ASN A 275 16.81 2.45 31.69
CA ASN A 275 16.11 1.26 32.18
C ASN A 275 15.53 0.43 31.02
N LEU A 276 14.99 1.08 29.98
CA LEU A 276 14.45 0.37 28.82
C LEU A 276 15.54 -0.40 28.07
N LEU A 277 16.69 0.22 27.84
CA LEU A 277 17.83 -0.44 27.18
C LEU A 277 18.41 -1.56 28.06
N GLN A 278 18.49 -1.35 29.38
CA GLN A 278 18.97 -2.38 30.31
C GLN A 278 18.05 -3.61 30.34
N ASN A 279 16.73 -3.41 30.37
CA ASN A 279 15.77 -4.53 30.27
C ASN A 279 15.94 -5.28 28.95
N TYR A 280 16.15 -4.58 27.83
CA TYR A 280 16.37 -5.22 26.54
C TYR A 280 17.66 -6.07 26.51
N GLU A 281 18.76 -5.53 27.04
CA GLU A 281 20.04 -6.26 27.13
C GLU A 281 19.96 -7.50 28.03
N ASN A 282 19.15 -7.44 29.09
CA ASN A 282 18.86 -8.57 29.97
C ASN A 282 17.83 -9.56 29.38
N ASN A 283 17.38 -9.35 28.14
CA ASN A 283 16.33 -10.11 27.47
C ASN A 283 14.97 -10.10 28.22
N ASP A 284 14.73 -9.09 29.07
CA ASP A 284 13.46 -8.86 29.74
C ASP A 284 12.51 -8.04 28.84
N LEU A 285 12.08 -8.69 27.76
CA LEU A 285 11.20 -8.09 26.76
C LEU A 285 9.82 -7.73 27.34
N LYS A 286 9.39 -8.42 28.40
CA LYS A 286 8.13 -8.15 29.09
C LYS A 286 8.16 -6.79 29.76
N ASN A 287 9.21 -6.48 30.52
CA ASN A 287 9.36 -5.16 31.13
C ASN A 287 9.57 -4.07 30.07
N CYS A 288 10.29 -4.37 28.98
CA CYS A 288 10.38 -3.44 27.84
C CYS A 288 8.99 -3.07 27.28
N ALA A 289 8.12 -4.07 27.08
CA ALA A 289 6.76 -3.86 26.61
C ALA A 289 5.91 -3.01 27.57
N LEU A 290 5.97 -3.31 28.87
CA LEU A 290 5.25 -2.54 29.90
C LEU A 290 5.69 -1.08 29.93
N MET A 291 7.00 -0.81 29.91
CA MET A 291 7.53 0.54 29.85
C MET A 291 7.07 1.27 28.59
N LEU A 292 7.14 0.61 27.43
CA LEU A 292 6.71 1.22 26.17
C LEU A 292 5.20 1.46 26.12
N PHE A 293 4.37 0.63 26.76
CA PHE A 293 2.95 0.92 26.93
C PHE A 293 2.71 2.17 27.78
N GLU A 294 3.46 2.36 28.87
CA GLU A 294 3.35 3.57 29.68
C GLU A 294 3.62 4.84 28.86
N TYR A 295 4.61 4.77 27.95
CA TYR A 295 4.90 5.86 27.02
C TYR A 295 3.81 6.03 25.95
N TYR A 296 3.49 4.97 25.20
CA TYR A 296 2.58 5.08 24.06
C TYR A 296 1.14 5.35 24.45
N ASP A 297 0.65 4.82 25.58
CA ASP A 297 -0.72 5.06 26.03
C ASP A 297 -0.91 6.53 26.47
N LYS A 298 0.16 7.24 26.85
CA LYS A 298 0.14 8.70 27.09
C LYS A 298 0.14 9.49 25.78
N VAL A 299 0.87 9.02 24.76
CA VAL A 299 0.95 9.65 23.44
C VAL A 299 -0.34 9.49 22.65
N TYR A 300 -0.89 8.26 22.62
CA TYR A 300 -2.16 7.94 21.98
C TYR A 300 -3.32 8.31 22.91
N LYS A 301 -3.65 9.60 22.94
CA LYS A 301 -4.77 10.11 23.76
C LYS A 301 -6.08 9.39 23.39
N LYS A 302 -6.76 8.88 24.41
CA LYS A 302 -8.12 8.36 24.29
C LYS A 302 -9.02 9.45 23.66
N PRO A 303 -9.78 9.14 22.58
CA PRO A 303 -10.67 10.11 21.98
C PRO A 303 -11.67 10.68 23.00
N LEU A 304 -11.97 11.98 22.88
CA LEU A 304 -12.90 12.66 23.80
C LEU A 304 -14.29 12.04 23.80
N LYS A 305 -14.75 11.56 22.64
CA LYS A 305 -16.03 10.89 22.46
C LYS A 305 -15.79 9.46 22.00
N ILE A 306 -16.34 8.51 22.74
CA ILE A 306 -16.40 7.09 22.39
C ILE A 306 -17.88 6.70 22.38
N ASN A 307 -18.28 6.05 21.30
CA ASN A 307 -19.66 5.61 21.10
C ASN A 307 -19.89 4.22 21.67
N HIS A 308 -18.90 3.32 21.53
CA HIS A 308 -19.01 1.92 21.93
C HIS A 308 -17.74 1.44 22.62
N TYR A 309 -17.90 0.48 23.53
CA TYR A 309 -16.82 -0.21 24.20
C TYR A 309 -16.92 -1.70 23.90
N ILE A 310 -15.81 -2.31 23.49
CA ILE A 310 -15.74 -3.75 23.23
C ILE A 310 -14.53 -4.36 23.93
N ASN A 311 -14.70 -5.56 24.46
CA ASN A 311 -13.61 -6.32 25.03
C ASN A 311 -12.95 -7.20 23.95
N THR A 312 -11.68 -6.94 23.66
CA THR A 312 -10.88 -7.64 22.65
C THR A 312 -10.02 -8.77 23.21
N ASP A 313 -10.19 -9.12 24.50
CA ASP A 313 -9.67 -10.36 25.06
C ASP A 313 -10.36 -11.57 24.39
N ASN A 314 -11.62 -11.41 24.00
CA ASN A 314 -12.37 -12.37 23.18
C ASN A 314 -12.73 -11.76 21.81
N LEU A 315 -11.84 -11.93 20.84
CA LEU A 315 -12.04 -11.40 19.48
C LEU A 315 -13.30 -11.93 18.78
N HIS A 316 -13.74 -13.15 19.07
CA HIS A 316 -14.96 -13.69 18.48
C HIS A 316 -16.22 -13.00 19.00
N GLN A 317 -16.26 -12.72 20.30
CA GLN A 317 -17.36 -11.97 20.90
C GLN A 317 -17.35 -10.51 20.42
N ALA A 318 -16.17 -9.89 20.36
CA ALA A 318 -16.00 -8.55 19.80
C ALA A 318 -16.50 -8.48 18.35
N LYS A 319 -16.12 -9.44 17.49
CA LYS A 319 -16.59 -9.54 16.10
C LYS A 319 -18.12 -9.62 16.04
N LYS A 320 -18.75 -10.48 16.83
CA LYS A 320 -20.22 -10.62 16.86
C LYS A 320 -20.91 -9.30 17.21
N TYR A 321 -20.39 -8.59 18.22
CA TYR A 321 -20.91 -7.27 18.58
C TYR A 321 -20.79 -6.27 17.42
N LEU A 322 -19.64 -6.22 16.75
CA LEU A 322 -19.40 -5.31 15.63
C LEU A 322 -20.33 -5.59 14.45
N ILE A 323 -20.62 -6.85 14.13
CA ILE A 323 -21.56 -7.19 13.05
C ILE A 323 -22.95 -6.64 13.36
N ASN A 324 -23.43 -6.84 14.59
CA ASN A 324 -24.76 -6.36 15.02
C ASN A 324 -24.89 -4.83 15.10
N LEU A 325 -23.77 -4.10 15.08
CA LEU A 325 -23.73 -2.63 15.14
C LEU A 325 -24.05 -1.97 13.79
N GLN A 326 -24.16 -2.78 12.74
CA GLN A 326 -24.36 -2.34 11.36
C GLN A 326 -25.79 -2.54 10.87
N ASP A 327 -26.55 -3.36 11.58
CA ASP A 327 -28.00 -3.55 11.44
C ASP A 327 -28.74 -2.41 12.16
#